data_AF-A0A8K1FXM4-F1
#
_entry.id   AF-A0A8K1FXM4-F1
#
_cell.length_a   1.000
_cell.length_b   1.000
_cell.length_c   1.000
_cell.angle_alpha   90.00
_cell.angle_beta   90.00
_cell.angle_gamma   90.00
#
_symmetry.space_group_name_H-M   'P 1'
#
loop_
_entity.id
_entity.type
_entity.pdbx_description
1 polymer ?
#
loop_
_entity_poly.entity_id
_entity_poly.type
_entity_poly.pdbx_seq_one_letter_code
_entity_poly.pdbx_strand_id
1 'polypeptide(L)'
;MIEPVDVFWKCNKGYLAVTHALPNGDILIANMGDPAGNGKGGFVVLDGDTFELKGNWESECETPPSGHDFWFQPRLNVLLSSAGLVPKVAGRGFSPEDLGK
;
A
#
# COMPACT_ATOMS: atom_id res chain seq x y z
N MET A 1 3.20 19.70 -1.94
CA MET A 1 2.46 18.82 -2.87
C MET A 1 3.30 17.57 -3.02
N ILE A 2 2.73 16.39 -2.75
CA ILE A 2 3.43 15.11 -2.93
C ILE A 2 3.15 14.64 -4.34
N GLU A 3 4.22 14.38 -5.09
CA GLU A 3 4.12 13.78 -6.42
C GLU A 3 4.27 12.25 -6.32
N PRO A 4 3.73 11.48 -7.28
CA PRO A 4 3.90 10.02 -7.29
C PRO A 4 5.37 9.58 -7.22
N VAL A 5 6.28 10.35 -7.84
CA VAL A 5 7.73 10.07 -7.83
C VAL A 5 8.34 10.12 -6.44
N ASP A 6 7.82 10.94 -5.53
CA ASP A 6 8.31 11.02 -4.16
C ASP A 6 8.05 9.70 -3.42
N VAL A 7 6.87 9.12 -3.65
CA VAL A 7 6.48 7.81 -3.12
C VAL A 7 7.30 6.70 -3.75
N PHE A 8 7.56 6.79 -5.07
CA PHE A 8 8.35 5.78 -5.78
C PHE A 8 9.78 5.72 -5.23
N TRP A 9 10.43 6.86 -5.07
CA TRP A 9 11.83 6.92 -4.63
C TRP A 9 11.99 6.66 -3.13
N LYS A 10 11.10 7.21 -2.29
CA LYS A 10 11.22 7.08 -0.83
C LYS A 10 10.70 5.74 -0.32
N CYS A 11 9.62 5.23 -0.91
CA CYS A 11 8.91 4.06 -0.38
C CYS A 11 9.08 2.80 -1.25
N ASN A 12 9.49 2.95 -2.53
CA ASN A 12 9.46 1.87 -3.52
C ASN A 12 8.09 1.18 -3.56
N LYS A 13 7.04 2.01 -3.67
CA LYS A 13 5.62 1.63 -3.72
C LYS A 13 4.90 2.47 -4.75
N GLY A 14 3.89 1.90 -5.38
CA GLY A 14 3.00 2.55 -6.34
C GLY A 14 1.61 1.96 -6.27
N TYR A 15 0.69 2.44 -7.11
CA TYR A 15 -0.69 1.97 -7.15
C TYR A 15 -1.36 2.04 -5.77
N LEU A 16 -1.36 3.25 -5.19
CA LEU A 16 -2.01 3.53 -3.90
C LEU A 16 -3.51 3.19 -3.99
N ALA A 17 -4.03 2.59 -2.93
CA ALA A 17 -5.38 2.07 -2.83
C ALA A 17 -6.11 2.73 -1.65
N VAL A 18 -6.58 1.94 -0.69
CA VAL A 18 -7.42 2.44 0.42
C VAL A 18 -6.62 3.33 1.36
N THR A 19 -7.27 4.36 1.91
CA THR A 19 -6.70 5.32 2.86
C THR A 19 -7.52 5.36 4.14
N HIS A 20 -6.85 5.39 5.29
CA HIS A 20 -7.49 5.59 6.60
C HIS A 20 -6.66 6.49 7.50
N ALA A 21 -7.33 7.28 8.33
CA ALA A 21 -6.68 8.01 9.41
C ALA A 21 -6.30 7.04 10.54
N LEU A 22 -5.11 7.22 11.11
CA LEU A 22 -4.63 6.52 12.28
C LEU A 22 -5.02 7.26 13.57
N PRO A 23 -5.11 6.56 14.72
CA PRO A 23 -5.44 7.21 15.99
C PRO A 23 -4.45 8.28 16.45
N ASN A 24 -3.22 8.26 15.94
CA ASN A 24 -2.20 9.28 16.23
C ASN A 24 -2.32 10.53 15.35
N GLY A 25 -3.31 10.59 14.46
CA GLY A 25 -3.53 11.70 13.52
C GLY A 25 -2.93 11.48 12.13
N ASP A 26 -1.95 10.59 11.97
CA ASP A 26 -1.34 10.30 10.66
C ASP A 26 -2.33 9.65 9.69
N ILE A 27 -1.99 9.66 8.40
CA ILE A 27 -2.77 9.01 7.35
C ILE A 27 -1.99 7.80 6.86
N LEU A 28 -2.63 6.63 6.87
CA LEU A 28 -2.10 5.39 6.36
C LEU A 28 -2.77 5.04 5.03
N ILE A 29 -1.97 4.72 4.02
CA ILE A 29 -2.46 4.45 2.66
C ILE A 29 -1.90 3.11 2.19
N ALA A 30 -2.76 2.17 1.83
CA ALA A 30 -2.38 0.87 1.27
C ALA A 30 -1.84 1.03 -0.16
N ASN A 31 -1.01 0.07 -0.59
CA ASN A 31 -0.53 -0.01 -1.97
C ASN A 31 -0.67 -1.43 -2.54
N MET A 32 -0.88 -1.51 -3.86
CA MET A 32 -1.00 -2.81 -4.55
C MET A 32 0.32 -3.32 -5.14
N GLY A 33 1.23 -2.41 -5.49
CA GLY A 33 2.47 -2.80 -6.16
C GLY A 33 3.62 -1.83 -5.96
N ASP A 34 4.72 -2.15 -6.65
CA ASP A 34 5.87 -1.25 -6.79
C ASP A 34 5.68 -0.32 -8.02
N PRO A 35 6.59 0.65 -8.26
CA PRO A 35 6.49 1.54 -9.42
C PRO A 35 6.56 0.84 -10.78
N ALA A 36 7.08 -0.39 -10.85
CA ALA A 36 7.14 -1.20 -12.07
C ALA A 36 5.89 -2.08 -12.27
N GLY A 37 4.92 -2.00 -11.35
CA GLY A 37 3.68 -2.78 -11.39
C GLY A 37 3.81 -4.20 -10.88
N ASN A 38 4.94 -4.59 -10.28
CA ASN A 38 5.06 -5.90 -9.65
C ASN A 38 4.25 -5.93 -8.35
N GLY A 39 3.88 -7.14 -7.91
CA GLY A 39 3.18 -7.35 -6.65
C GLY A 39 4.06 -6.92 -5.48
N LYS A 40 3.56 -5.96 -4.70
CA LYS A 40 4.22 -5.50 -3.49
C LYS A 40 3.18 -4.81 -2.62
N GLY A 41 2.80 -5.43 -1.53
CA GLY A 41 1.84 -4.88 -0.59
C GLY A 41 2.45 -3.91 0.39
N GLY A 42 1.62 -3.57 1.38
CA GLY A 42 2.00 -2.72 2.49
C GLY A 42 1.34 -1.34 2.46
N PHE A 43 1.97 -0.38 3.13
CA PHE A 43 1.42 0.96 3.36
C PHE A 43 2.45 2.09 3.35
N VAL A 44 2.01 3.28 2.94
CA VAL A 44 2.75 4.54 3.10
C VAL A 44 2.06 5.41 4.15
N VAL A 45 2.86 6.18 4.89
CA VAL A 45 2.38 7.05 5.96
C VAL A 45 2.56 8.51 5.54
N LEU A 46 1.50 9.30 5.64
CA LEU A 46 1.56 10.76 5.59
C LEU A 46 1.37 11.33 6.99
N ASP A 47 2.05 12.43 7.26
CA ASP A 47 1.83 13.24 8.44
C ASP A 47 0.43 13.87 8.39
N GLY A 48 -0.31 13.76 9.50
CA GLY A 48 -1.71 14.18 9.58
C GLY A 48 -1.93 15.69 9.49
N ASP A 49 -0.95 16.49 9.91
CA ASP A 49 -1.07 17.94 9.99
C ASP A 49 -0.46 18.62 8.76
N THR A 50 0.70 18.14 8.31
CA THR A 50 1.48 18.74 7.22
C THR A 50 1.23 18.08 5.87
N PHE A 51 0.65 16.88 5.85
CA PHE A 51 0.52 16.02 4.67
C PHE A 51 1.87 15.70 4.01
N GLU A 52 2.96 15.72 4.77
CA GLU A 52 4.28 15.30 4.27
C GLU A 52 4.43 13.78 4.28
N LEU A 53 5.13 13.23 3.29
CA LEU A 53 5.37 11.80 3.18
C LEU A 53 6.38 11.35 4.26
N LYS A 54 5.95 10.59 5.26
CA LYS A 54 6.81 10.07 6.32
C LYS A 54 7.64 8.88 5.83
N GLY A 55 7.02 7.98 5.06
CA GLY A 55 7.71 6.83 4.46
C GLY A 55 6.84 5.57 4.46
N ASN A 56 7.49 4.40 4.54
CA ASN A 56 6.80 3.12 4.73
C ASN A 56 6.36 2.94 6.18
N TRP A 57 5.22 2.26 6.36
CA TRP A 57 4.78 1.88 7.70
C TRP A 57 5.47 0.60 8.19
N GLU A 58 5.74 -0.36 7.30
CA GLU A 58 6.47 -1.57 7.66
C GLU A 58 7.88 -1.20 8.10
N SER A 59 8.31 -1.79 9.22
CA SER A 59 9.68 -1.70 9.71
C SER A 59 10.55 -2.76 9.01
N GLU A 60 11.37 -3.51 9.75
CA GLU A 60 12.23 -4.58 9.20
C GLU A 60 11.47 -5.87 8.86
N CYS A 61 10.14 -5.84 8.87
CA CYS A 61 9.28 -6.96 8.54
C CYS A 61 9.29 -7.25 7.03
N GLU A 62 9.08 -8.51 6.67
CA GLU A 62 8.89 -8.88 5.27
C GLU A 62 7.68 -8.14 4.67
N THR A 63 7.88 -7.51 3.52
CA THR A 63 6.79 -6.84 2.81
C THR A 63 5.82 -7.87 2.24
N PRO A 64 4.51 -7.73 2.43
CA PRO A 64 3.54 -8.65 1.84
C PRO A 64 3.68 -8.72 0.32
N PRO A 65 3.43 -9.89 -0.31
CA PRO A 65 3.55 -10.05 -1.76
C PRO A 65 2.51 -9.24 -2.55
N SER A 66 1.40 -8.84 -1.93
CA SER A 66 0.43 -7.89 -2.47
C SER A 66 -0.38 -7.24 -1.35
N GLY A 67 -1.15 -6.20 -1.68
CA GLY A 67 -2.03 -5.49 -0.75
C GLY A 67 -3.17 -4.81 -1.50
N HIS A 68 -4.27 -4.46 -0.81
CA HIS A 68 -5.34 -3.65 -1.40
C HIS A 68 -6.09 -2.83 -0.35
N ASP A 69 -6.77 -3.53 0.57
CA ASP A 69 -7.61 -2.93 1.60
C ASP A 69 -7.08 -3.31 2.99
N PHE A 70 -7.42 -2.52 4.00
CA PHE A 70 -7.05 -2.78 5.37
C PHE A 70 -8.00 -2.14 6.36
N TRP A 71 -8.02 -2.68 7.57
CA TRP A 71 -8.70 -2.04 8.69
C TRP A 71 -7.89 -2.17 9.98
N PHE A 72 -7.90 -1.10 10.76
CA PHE A 72 -7.28 -1.08 12.09
C PHE A 72 -8.33 -1.32 13.17
N GLN A 73 -8.04 -2.19 14.13
CA GLN A 73 -8.87 -2.42 15.32
C GLN A 73 -8.14 -1.90 16.57
N PRO A 74 -8.38 -0.63 16.99
CA PRO A 74 -7.63 0.02 18.06
C PRO A 74 -7.68 -0.73 19.40
N ARG A 75 -8.83 -1.33 19.73
CA ARG A 75 -9.00 -2.05 21.00
C ARG A 75 -8.14 -3.30 21.12
N LEU A 76 -7.79 -3.91 19.98
CA LEU A 76 -6.95 -5.11 19.94
C LEU A 76 -5.52 -4.80 19.53
N ASN A 77 -5.23 -3.55 19.14
CA ASN A 77 -3.95 -3.14 18.59
C ASN A 77 -3.50 -4.03 17.41
N VAL A 78 -4.43 -4.36 16.52
CA VAL A 78 -4.18 -5.17 15.33
C VAL A 78 -4.63 -4.43 14.09
N LEU A 79 -3.84 -4.53 13.03
CA LEU A 79 -4.24 -4.18 11.68
C LEU A 79 -4.38 -5.45 10.85
N LEU A 80 -5.45 -5.53 10.06
CA LEU A 80 -5.69 -6.61 9.13
C LEU A 80 -5.68 -6.04 7.71
N SER A 81 -4.99 -6.73 6.80
CA SER A 81 -4.87 -6.33 5.41
C SER A 81 -5.28 -7.47 4.48
N SER A 82 -5.91 -7.13 3.35
CA SER A 82 -6.22 -8.08 2.29
C SER A 82 -5.14 -8.08 1.22
N ALA A 83 -4.94 -9.24 0.60
CA ALA A 83 -4.15 -9.35 -0.62
C ALA A 83 -4.88 -8.66 -1.79
N GLY A 84 -4.11 -8.14 -2.73
CA GLY A 84 -4.60 -7.47 -3.94
C GLY A 84 -4.13 -8.13 -5.23
N LEU A 85 -4.66 -7.62 -6.35
CA LEU A 85 -4.20 -8.00 -7.67
C LEU A 85 -2.84 -7.36 -7.97
N VAL A 86 -2.00 -8.08 -8.72
CA VAL A 86 -0.71 -7.54 -9.20
C VAL A 86 -0.96 -6.56 -10.34
N PRO A 87 -0.54 -5.28 -10.23
CA PRO A 87 -0.90 -4.26 -11.22
C PRO A 87 -0.49 -4.56 -12.66
N LYS A 88 0.70 -5.16 -12.86
CA LYS A 88 1.19 -5.55 -14.20
C LYS A 88 0.34 -6.65 -14.85
N VAL A 89 -0.35 -7.46 -14.05
CA VAL A 89 -1.27 -8.50 -14.50
C VAL A 89 -2.66 -7.91 -14.72
N ALA A 90 -3.20 -7.20 -13.71
CA ALA A 90 -4.55 -6.65 -13.78
C ALA A 90 -4.70 -5.47 -14.76
N GLY A 91 -3.64 -4.70 -14.99
CA GLY A 91 -3.68 -3.50 -15.83
C GLY A 91 -3.95 -3.77 -17.32
N ARG A 92 -3.71 -5.00 -17.79
CA ARG A 92 -4.08 -5.45 -19.14
C ARG A 92 -5.49 -6.05 -19.25
N GLY A 93 -6.27 -5.99 -18.16
CA GLY A 93 -7.58 -6.62 -18.05
C GLY A 93 -7.51 -8.05 -17.55
N PHE A 94 -8.65 -8.59 -17.13
CA PHE A 94 -8.77 -9.96 -16.64
C PHE A 94 -8.48 -10.97 -17.76
N SER A 95 -7.56 -11.91 -17.50
CA SER A 95 -7.33 -13.09 -18.33
C SER A 95 -7.43 -14.37 -17.48
N PRO A 96 -8.23 -15.37 -17.88
CA PRO A 96 -8.23 -16.67 -17.22
C PRO A 96 -6.86 -17.37 -17.20
N GLU A 97 -5.96 -17.05 -18.13
CA GLU A 97 -4.60 -17.61 -18.18
C GLU A 97 -3.74 -17.20 -16.97
N ASP A 98 -4.04 -16.06 -16.35
CA ASP A 98 -3.31 -15.53 -15.21
C ASP A 98 -3.59 -16.28 -13.90
N LEU A 99 -4.66 -17.10 -13.86
CA LEU A 99 -5.02 -17.85 -12.66
C LEU A 99 -4.11 -19.06 -12.42
N GLY A 100 -3.38 -19.51 -13.46
CA GLY A 100 -2.63 -20.76 -13.42
C GLY A 100 -3.56 -21.97 -13.24
N LYS A 101 -3.31 -23.05 -13.98
CA LYS A 101 -3.77 -24.38 -13.57
C LYS A 101 -2.69 -25.02 -12.73
#